data_AF-A0A316A6T8-F1
#
_entry.id   AF-A0A316A6T8-F1
#
_cell.length_a   1.000
_cell.length_b   1.000
_cell.length_c   1.000
_cell.angle_alpha   90.00
_cell.angle_beta   90.00
_cell.angle_gamma   90.00
#
_symmetry.space_group_name_H-M   'P 1'
#
loop_
_entity.id
_entity.type
_entity.pdbx_description
1 polymer ?
#
loop_
_entity_poly.entity_id
_entity_poly.type
_entity_poly.pdbx_seq_one_letter_code
_entity_poly.pdbx_strand_id
1 'polypeptide(L)'
;MTIPRKKGGRPKKSEVNRKSERIVFWTTKGQAEIIENRAKEMNLTVSEFCNLAVSERQIFRPFTDDELKLKIGLVGMANNLNQIAYRANASGIESVEQSAKQLFIELKQELKKFRNINDSEKP
;
A
#
# COMPACT_ATOMS: atom_id res chain seq x y z
N MET A 1 20.11 34.66 6.92
CA MET A 1 20.11 35.56 8.08
C MET A 1 20.76 34.84 9.26
N THR A 2 21.92 35.30 9.72
CA THR A 2 22.67 34.69 10.83
C THR A 2 22.15 35.21 12.16
N ILE A 3 21.61 34.32 13.01
CA ILE A 3 21.06 34.69 14.33
C ILE A 3 22.23 35.08 15.26
N PRO A 4 22.23 36.28 15.87
CA PRO A 4 23.33 36.72 16.73
C PRO A 4 23.40 35.85 17.99
N ARG A 5 24.59 35.26 18.27
CA ARG A 5 24.84 34.49 19.49
C ARG A 5 24.88 35.45 20.69
N LYS A 6 23.96 35.27 21.65
CA LYS A 6 24.02 35.97 22.95
C LYS A 6 25.25 35.47 23.73
N LYS A 7 26.03 36.39 24.31
CA LYS A 7 27.18 36.08 25.19
C LYS A 7 26.65 35.52 26.52
N GLY A 8 26.94 34.25 26.79
CA GLY A 8 26.67 33.58 28.07
C GLY A 8 25.50 32.58 28.03
N GLY A 9 25.77 31.35 28.49
CA GLY A 9 24.82 30.23 28.61
C GLY A 9 25.22 28.98 27.80
N ARG A 10 24.68 27.81 28.18
CA ARG A 10 24.85 26.58 27.39
C ARG A 10 24.22 26.81 25.99
N PRO A 11 24.96 26.57 24.89
CA PRO A 11 24.43 26.73 23.55
C PRO A 11 23.13 25.94 23.36
N LYS A 12 22.13 26.56 22.72
CA LYS A 12 20.89 25.88 22.34
C LYS A 12 21.22 24.75 21.35
N LYS A 13 20.61 23.58 21.52
CA LYS A 13 20.66 22.52 20.51
C LYS A 13 20.08 23.05 19.19
N SER A 14 20.69 22.65 18.07
CA SER A 14 20.17 22.96 16.73
C SER A 14 18.77 22.38 16.56
N GLU A 15 17.95 23.01 15.72
CA GLU A 15 16.57 22.55 15.46
C GLU A 15 16.54 21.09 14.99
N VAL A 16 17.49 20.70 14.14
CA VAL A 16 17.64 19.33 13.62
C VAL A 16 17.87 18.28 14.72
N ASN A 17 18.57 18.63 15.81
CA ASN A 17 18.92 17.68 16.89
C ASN A 17 18.02 17.83 18.12
N ARG A 18 16.99 18.69 18.03
CA ARG A 18 16.08 18.94 19.14
C ARG A 18 14.92 17.96 19.05
N LYS A 19 14.80 17.07 20.04
CA LYS A 19 13.62 16.22 20.26
C LYS A 19 12.42 17.09 20.72
N SER A 20 11.80 17.87 19.82
CA SER A 20 10.67 18.77 20.16
C SER A 20 9.30 18.13 19.99
N GLU A 21 9.19 17.10 19.16
CA GLU A 21 7.91 16.45 18.84
C GLU A 21 7.66 15.24 19.75
N ARG A 22 6.39 15.00 20.08
CA ARG A 22 5.96 13.83 20.86
C ARG A 22 4.85 13.09 20.12
N ILE A 23 5.06 11.79 19.92
CA ILE A 23 4.05 10.85 19.45
C ILE A 23 3.61 10.02 20.65
N VAL A 24 2.30 10.02 20.95
CA VAL A 24 1.71 9.26 22.05
C VAL A 24 0.82 8.17 21.46
N PHE A 25 0.97 6.94 21.95
CA PHE A 25 0.06 5.84 21.64
C PHE A 25 -0.39 5.16 22.93
N TRP A 26 -1.63 4.68 22.94
CA TRP A 26 -2.17 3.89 24.04
C TRP A 26 -1.76 2.43 23.88
N THR A 27 -1.43 1.77 24.98
CA THR A 27 -1.01 0.37 24.98
C THR A 27 -1.64 -0.35 26.17
N THR A 28 -1.69 -1.67 26.10
CA THR A 28 -2.14 -2.50 27.23
C THR A 28 -1.02 -2.63 28.27
N LYS A 29 -1.38 -2.96 29.52
CA LYS A 29 -0.39 -3.16 30.58
C LYS A 29 0.66 -4.22 30.22
N GLY A 30 0.23 -5.34 29.63
CA GLY A 30 1.14 -6.41 29.22
C GLY A 30 2.08 -5.99 28.08
N GLN A 31 1.60 -5.18 27.14
CA GLN A 31 2.45 -4.65 26.08
C GLN A 31 3.47 -3.61 26.61
N ALA A 32 3.06 -2.75 27.55
CA ALA A 32 3.98 -1.82 28.19
C ALA A 32 5.13 -2.54 28.90
N GLU A 33 4.82 -3.61 29.65
CA GLU A 33 5.83 -4.42 30.35
C GLU A 33 6.80 -5.10 29.37
N ILE A 34 6.30 -5.63 28.24
CA ILE A 34 7.15 -6.19 27.18
C ILE A 34 8.10 -5.13 26.60
N ILE A 35 7.59 -3.92 26.33
CA ILE A 35 8.40 -2.83 25.79
C ILE A 35 9.47 -2.41 26.81
N GLU A 36 9.11 -2.28 28.08
CA GLU A 36 10.04 -1.94 29.16
C GLU A 36 11.14 -2.98 29.34
N ASN A 37 10.79 -4.27 29.34
CA ASN A 37 11.77 -5.34 29.48
C ASN A 37 12.74 -5.37 28.30
N ARG A 38 12.26 -5.22 27.07
CA ARG A 38 13.12 -5.14 25.88
C ARG A 38 14.02 -3.92 25.88
N ALA A 39 13.52 -2.77 26.35
CA ALA A 39 14.35 -1.57 26.49
C ALA A 39 15.46 -1.79 27.53
N LYS A 40 15.16 -2.44 28.67
CA LYS A 40 16.13 -2.81 29.70
C LYS A 40 17.19 -3.78 29.19
N GLU A 41 16.80 -4.82 28.45
CA GLU A 41 17.73 -5.79 27.84
C GLU A 41 18.78 -5.12 26.93
N MET A 42 18.39 -4.03 26.28
CA MET A 42 19.26 -3.26 25.37
C MET A 42 19.95 -2.07 26.05
N ASN A 43 19.78 -1.90 27.37
CA ASN A 43 20.26 -0.75 28.14
C ASN A 43 19.82 0.61 27.57
N LEU A 44 18.62 0.68 27.00
CA LEU A 44 18.03 1.89 26.42
C LEU A 44 16.85 2.40 27.25
N THR A 45 16.55 3.69 27.14
CA THR A 45 15.26 4.19 27.63
C THR A 45 14.12 3.69 26.73
N VAL A 46 12.92 3.56 27.27
CA VAL A 46 11.72 3.19 26.49
C VAL A 46 11.54 4.10 25.28
N SER A 47 11.82 5.40 25.43
CA SER A 47 11.71 6.36 24.34
C SER A 47 12.74 6.11 23.24
N GLU A 48 13.99 5.78 23.58
CA GLU A 48 15.03 5.46 22.60
C GLU A 48 14.77 4.14 21.91
N PHE A 49 14.39 3.12 22.68
CA PHE A 49 14.00 1.82 22.16
C PHE A 49 12.85 1.94 21.16
N CYS A 50 11.77 2.66 21.50
CA CYS A 50 10.65 2.88 20.58
C CYS A 50 11.05 3.70 19.35
N ASN A 51 11.85 4.76 19.53
CA ASN A 51 12.31 5.56 18.38
C ASN A 51 13.17 4.73 17.43
N LEU A 52 14.09 3.91 17.93
CA LEU A 52 14.90 2.99 17.12
C LEU A 52 14.04 1.91 16.48
N ALA A 53 13.16 1.28 17.25
CA ALA A 53 12.27 0.22 16.76
C ALA A 53 11.31 0.71 15.66
N VAL A 54 10.92 1.99 15.66
CA VAL A 54 10.07 2.58 14.60
C VAL A 54 10.91 3.13 13.45
N SER A 55 12.09 3.70 13.72
CA SER A 55 12.94 4.32 12.69
C SER A 55 13.75 3.31 11.89
N GLU A 56 14.23 2.24 12.53
CA GLU A 56 15.06 1.21 11.88
C GLU A 56 14.23 0.10 11.24
N ARG A 57 13.02 -0.15 11.76
CA ARG A 57 12.15 -1.19 11.21
C ARG A 57 11.50 -0.67 9.95
N GLN A 58 11.96 -1.17 8.80
CA GLN A 58 11.23 -1.01 7.54
C GLN A 58 9.83 -1.61 7.70
N ILE A 59 8.82 -0.74 7.77
CA ILE A 59 7.44 -1.15 7.55
C ILE A 59 7.32 -1.38 6.04
N PHE A 60 7.51 -2.62 5.60
CA PHE A 60 7.30 -2.98 4.20
C PHE A 60 5.83 -2.74 3.85
N ARG A 61 5.58 -1.87 2.87
CA ARG A 61 4.33 -2.00 2.10
C ARG A 61 4.45 -3.33 1.35
N PRO A 62 3.53 -4.30 1.53
CA PRO A 62 3.69 -5.64 0.97
C PRO A 62 3.91 -5.66 -0.54
N PHE A 63 3.38 -4.66 -1.23
CA PHE A 63 3.54 -4.41 -2.65
C PHE A 63 3.47 -2.88 -2.87
N THR A 64 4.19 -2.36 -3.85
CA THR A 64 3.88 -1.04 -4.42
C THR A 64 2.46 -1.08 -5.03
N ASP A 65 1.81 0.07 -5.18
CA ASP A 65 0.45 0.14 -5.73
C ASP A 65 0.37 -0.49 -7.14
N ASP A 66 1.45 -0.40 -7.91
CA ASP A 66 1.55 -0.98 -9.25
C ASP A 66 1.73 -2.50 -9.21
N GLU A 67 2.56 -3.03 -8.31
CA GLU A 67 2.68 -4.47 -8.08
C GLU A 67 1.36 -5.09 -7.59
N LEU A 68 0.62 -4.37 -6.75
CA LEU A 68 -0.69 -4.82 -6.28
C LEU A 68 -1.72 -4.87 -7.42
N LYS A 69 -1.76 -3.85 -8.28
CA LYS A 69 -2.62 -3.85 -9.49
C LYS A 69 -2.27 -5.01 -10.41
N LEU A 70 -0.98 -5.25 -10.66
CA LEU A 70 -0.51 -6.37 -11.48
C LEU A 70 -0.96 -7.71 -10.88
N LYS A 71 -0.78 -7.89 -9.57
CA LYS A 71 -1.20 -9.11 -8.86
C LYS A 71 -2.70 -9.34 -8.95
N ILE A 72 -3.51 -8.31 -8.73
CA ILE A 72 -4.98 -8.40 -8.85
C ILE A 72 -5.37 -8.78 -10.28
N GLY A 73 -4.72 -8.19 -11.29
CA GLY A 73 -4.91 -8.54 -12.70
C GLY A 73 -4.59 -10.01 -13.00
N LEU A 74 -3.45 -10.50 -12.51
CA LEU A 74 -3.03 -11.90 -12.69
C LEU A 74 -4.01 -12.89 -12.04
N VAL A 75 -4.48 -12.60 -10.83
CA VAL A 75 -5.48 -13.44 -10.15
C VAL A 75 -6.82 -13.43 -10.91
N GLY A 76 -7.24 -12.27 -11.40
CA GLY A 76 -8.42 -12.16 -12.26
C GLY A 76 -8.30 -12.99 -13.54
N MET A 77 -7.15 -12.96 -14.21
CA MET A 77 -6.90 -13.76 -15.42
C MET A 77 -6.88 -15.26 -15.13
N ALA A 78 -6.24 -15.70 -14.05
CA ALA A 78 -6.24 -17.11 -13.64
C ALA A 78 -7.66 -17.61 -13.34
N ASN A 79 -8.49 -16.79 -12.69
CA ASN A 79 -9.89 -17.11 -12.45
C ASN A 79 -10.71 -17.17 -13.74
N ASN A 80 -10.49 -16.25 -14.67
CA ASN A 80 -11.14 -16.28 -15.99
C ASN A 80 -10.80 -17.57 -16.73
N LEU A 81 -9.53 -17.96 -16.74
CA LEU A 81 -9.08 -19.20 -17.37
C LEU A 81 -9.73 -20.44 -16.73
N ASN A 82 -9.77 -20.50 -15.40
CA ASN A 82 -10.42 -21.60 -14.68
C ASN A 82 -11.91 -21.71 -15.02
N GLN A 83 -12.62 -20.58 -15.13
CA GLN A 83 -14.03 -20.57 -15.53
C GLN A 83 -14.24 -21.06 -16.96
N ILE A 84 -13.36 -20.65 -17.90
CA ILE A 84 -13.40 -21.11 -19.30
C ILE A 84 -13.16 -22.62 -19.36
N ALA A 85 -12.13 -23.12 -18.66
CA ALA A 85 -11.81 -24.54 -18.63
C ALA A 85 -12.96 -25.37 -18.04
N TYR A 86 -13.55 -24.90 -16.94
CA TYR A 86 -14.71 -25.56 -16.32
C TYR A 86 -15.92 -25.62 -17.26
N ARG A 87 -16.26 -24.50 -17.91
CA ARG A 87 -17.38 -24.44 -18.87
C ARG A 87 -17.12 -25.30 -20.11
N ALA A 88 -15.88 -25.32 -20.61
CA ALA A 88 -15.50 -26.14 -21.76
C ALA A 88 -15.59 -27.64 -21.43
N ASN A 89 -15.21 -28.03 -20.22
CA ASN A 89 -15.36 -29.40 -19.76
C ASN A 89 -16.83 -29.82 -19.58
N ALA A 90 -17.69 -28.92 -19.09
CA ALA A 90 -19.10 -29.22 -18.82
C ALA A 90 -20.00 -29.19 -20.07
N SER A 91 -19.73 -28.28 -21.03
CA SER A 91 -20.62 -27.99 -22.16
C SER A 91 -19.99 -28.21 -23.54
N GLY A 92 -18.73 -28.68 -23.57
CA GLY A 92 -17.95 -28.81 -24.79
C GLY A 92 -17.32 -27.48 -25.23
N ILE A 93 -16.20 -27.58 -25.96
CA ILE A 93 -15.39 -26.42 -26.38
C ILE A 93 -16.17 -25.53 -27.37
N GLU A 94 -16.96 -26.12 -28.28
CA GLU A 94 -17.74 -25.38 -29.29
C GLU A 94 -18.78 -24.44 -28.68
N SER A 95 -19.43 -24.86 -27.59
CA SER A 95 -20.44 -24.03 -26.89
C SER A 95 -19.80 -22.79 -26.23
N VAL A 96 -18.60 -22.95 -25.68
CA VAL A 96 -17.83 -21.84 -25.09
C VAL A 96 -17.35 -20.88 -26.17
N GLU A 97 -16.89 -21.40 -27.30
CA GLU A 97 -16.44 -20.58 -28.44
C GLU A 97 -17.58 -19.73 -29.02
N GLN A 98 -18.76 -20.31 -29.23
CA GLN A 98 -19.94 -19.58 -29.72
C GLN A 98 -20.35 -18.47 -28.75
N SER A 99 -20.40 -18.79 -27.45
CA SER A 99 -20.72 -17.82 -26.40
C SER A 99 -19.70 -16.67 -26.35
N ALA A 100 -18.41 -16.98 -26.49
CA ALA A 100 -17.34 -15.98 -26.53
C ALA A 100 -17.43 -15.08 -27.78
N LYS A 101 -17.70 -15.65 -28.96
CA LYS A 101 -17.92 -14.89 -30.20
C LYS A 101 -19.09 -13.92 -30.09
N GLN A 102 -20.21 -14.37 -29.53
CA GLN A 102 -21.39 -13.53 -29.33
C GLN A 102 -21.09 -12.36 -28.39
N LEU A 103 -20.48 -12.62 -27.23
CA LEU A 103 -20.07 -11.58 -26.29
C LEU A 103 -19.07 -10.59 -26.91
N PHE A 104 -18.15 -11.06 -27.76
CA PHE A 104 -17.18 -10.18 -28.43
C PHE A 104 -17.86 -9.24 -29.43
N ILE A 105 -18.89 -9.70 -30.14
CA ILE A 105 -19.69 -8.86 -31.04
C ILE A 105 -20.40 -7.76 -30.23
N GLU A 106 -21.05 -8.14 -29.13
CA GLU A 106 -21.73 -7.20 -28.23
C GLU A 106 -20.76 -6.17 -27.64
N LEU A 107 -19.60 -6.61 -27.15
CA LEU A 107 -18.58 -5.73 -26.60
C LEU A 107 -18.01 -4.77 -27.65
N LYS A 108 -17.81 -5.23 -28.89
CA LYS A 108 -17.39 -4.37 -30.02
C LYS A 108 -18.45 -3.32 -30.34
N GLN A 109 -19.73 -3.65 -30.24
CA GLN A 109 -20.82 -2.70 -30.42
C GLN A 109 -20.85 -1.67 -29.30
N GLU A 110 -20.72 -2.09 -28.04
CA GLU A 110 -20.67 -1.18 -26.88
C GLU A 110 -19.44 -0.26 -26.92
N LEU A 111 -18.27 -0.76 -27.27
CA LEU A 111 -17.07 0.07 -27.45
C LEU A 111 -17.25 1.09 -28.58
N LYS A 112 -17.94 0.72 -29.67
CA LYS A 112 -18.27 1.66 -30.75
C LYS A 112 -19.20 2.78 -30.26
N LYS A 113 -20.19 2.45 -29.42
CA LYS A 113 -21.05 3.45 -28.78
C LYS A 113 -20.25 4.36 -27.86
N PHE A 114 -19.41 3.82 -26.98
CA PHE A 114 -18.57 4.58 -26.06
C PHE A 114 -17.59 5.52 -26.77
N ARG A 115 -16.99 5.07 -27.88
CA ARG A 115 -16.12 5.91 -28.72
C ARG A 115 -16.90 7.07 -29.35
N ASN A 116 -18.07 6.79 -29.92
CA ASN A 116 -18.90 7.82 -30.54
C ASN A 116 -19.40 8.88 -29.53
N ILE A 117 -19.63 8.50 -28.27
CA ILE A 117 -19.99 9.42 -27.18
C ILE A 117 -18.82 10.37 -26.88
N ASN A 118 -17.60 9.84 -26.72
CA ASN A 118 -16.41 10.67 -26.49
C ASN A 118 -16.06 11.57 -27.69
N ASP A 119 -16.31 11.12 -28.92
CA ASP A 119 -16.11 11.93 -30.12
C ASP A 119 -17.15 13.06 -30.25
N SER A 120 -18.34 12.92 -29.65
CA SER A 120 -19.39 13.97 -29.62
C SER A 120 -19.24 15.01 -28.50
N GLU A 121 -18.36 14.77 -27.53
CA GLU A 121 -18.04 15.70 -26.43
C GLU A 121 -16.76 16.50 -26.68
N LYS A 122 -16.14 16.36 -27.86
CA LYS A 122 -14.97 17.17 -28.25
C LYS A 122 -15.44 18.45 -28.96
N PRO A 123 -15.08 19.66 -28.47
CA PRO A 123 -15.42 20.92 -29.13
C PRO A 123 -14.73 21.07 -30.50
#